data_AF-A0ABD5N5Z9-F1
#
_entry.id   AF-A0ABD5N5Z9-F1
#
_cell.length_a   1.000
_cell.length_b   1.000
_cell.length_c   1.000
_cell.angle_alpha   90.00
_cell.angle_beta   90.00
_cell.angle_gamma   90.00
#
_symmetry.space_group_name_H-M   'P 1'
#
loop_
_entity.id
_entity.type
_entity.pdbx_description
1 polymer ?
#
loop_
_entity_poly.entity_id
_entity_poly.type
_entity_poly.pdbx_seq_one_letter_code
_entity_poly.pdbx_strand_id
1 'polypeptide(L)' 'MVEEFIRDNSGEYKKKSLWQNLPRKMMYQTYCLVFDYLEKSSKIARDKEGHVAWIWNPALVQKYLKQPELRVR' A
#
# COMPACT_ATOMS: atom_id res chain seq x y z
N MET A 1 -9.58 -5.61 -2.34
CA MET A 1 -10.44 -4.82 -1.43
C MET A 1 -9.70 -3.68 -0.73
N VAL A 2 -8.84 -3.91 0.29
CA VAL A 2 -8.08 -2.81 0.93
C VAL A 2 -6.91 -2.37 0.06
N GLU A 3 -6.11 -3.32 -0.46
CA GLU A 3 -4.99 -3.03 -1.36
C GLU A 3 -5.45 -2.23 -2.60
N GLU A 4 -6.49 -2.71 -3.28
CA GLU A 4 -7.07 -2.03 -4.45
C GLU A 4 -7.60 -0.64 -4.10
N PHE A 5 -8.33 -0.50 -2.99
CA PHE A 5 -8.84 0.80 -2.57
C PHE A 5 -7.73 1.81 -2.29
N ILE A 6 -6.64 1.39 -1.63
CA ILE A 6 -5.46 2.25 -1.41
C ILE A 6 -4.79 2.60 -2.73
N ARG A 7 -4.67 1.65 -3.66
CA ARG A 7 -4.05 1.86 -4.96
C ARG A 7 -4.83 2.87 -5.81
N ASP A 8 -6.16 2.77 -5.80
CA ASP A 8 -7.03 3.60 -6.63
C ASP A 8 -7.24 5.01 -6.03
N ASN A 9 -7.06 5.17 -4.71
CA ASN A 9 -7.21 6.45 -3.98
C ASN A 9 -5.89 6.85 -3.28
N SER A 10 -4.77 6.59 -3.95
CA SER A 10 -3.44 6.72 -3.36
C SER A 10 -3.12 8.18 -2.99
N GLY A 11 -2.82 8.44 -1.72
CA GLY A 11 -2.52 9.78 -1.20
C GLY A 11 -3.76 10.59 -0.78
N GLU A 12 -4.97 10.06 -0.94
CA GLU A 12 -6.20 10.82 -0.64
C GLU A 12 -6.63 10.73 0.82
N TYR A 13 -6.35 9.61 1.48
CA TYR A 13 -6.91 9.30 2.80
C TYR A 13 -5.85 9.00 3.85
N LYS A 14 -6.13 9.39 5.10
CA LYS A 14 -5.39 8.96 6.29
C LYS A 14 -5.91 7.60 6.78
N LYS A 15 -5.16 6.90 7.65
CA LYS A 15 -5.50 5.52 8.14
C LYS A 15 -6.97 5.36 8.57
N LYS A 16 -7.52 6.30 9.35
CA LYS A 16 -8.91 6.21 9.86
C LYS A 16 -9.96 6.52 8.79
N SER A 17 -9.75 7.58 7.98
CA SER A 17 -10.68 7.95 6.91
C SER A 17 -10.71 6.89 5.81
N LEU A 18 -9.58 6.24 5.55
CA LEU A 18 -9.51 5.13 4.59
C LEU A 18 -10.42 3.96 5.02
N TRP A 19 -10.35 3.54 6.29
CA TRP A 19 -11.25 2.51 6.83
C TRP A 19 -12.72 2.91 6.75
N GLN A 20 -13.04 4.19 6.99
CA GLN A 20 -14.41 4.69 6.91
C GLN A 20 -14.97 4.67 5.48
N ASN A 21 -14.13 4.87 4.46
CA ASN A 21 -14.54 4.93 3.06
C ASN A 21 -14.41 3.58 2.31
N LEU A 22 -14.01 2.50 2.99
CA LEU A 22 -13.93 1.18 2.36
C LEU A 22 -15.30 0.78 1.75
N PRO A 23 -15.33 0.27 0.50
CA PRO A 23 -16.56 -0.12 -0.19
C PRO A 23 -17.38 -1.17 0.56
N ARG A 24 -16.68 -2.05 1.30
CA ARG A 24 -17.28 -3.01 2.22
C ARG A 24 -16.72 -2.76 3.61
N LYS A 25 -17.62 -2.55 4.57
CA LYS A 25 -17.25 -2.39 5.97
C LYS A 25 -16.60 -3.67 6.48
N MET A 26 -15.49 -3.50 7.18
CA MET A 26 -14.79 -4.55 7.91
C MET A 26 -14.56 -4.12 9.35
N MET A 27 -14.41 -5.10 10.25
CA MET A 27 -14.01 -4.83 11.61
C MET A 27 -12.68 -4.06 11.64
N TYR A 28 -12.59 -3.06 12.52
CA TYR A 28 -11.44 -2.18 12.60
C TYR A 28 -10.14 -2.94 12.93
N GLN A 29 -10.23 -3.98 13.77
CA GLN A 29 -9.07 -4.82 14.11
C GLN A 29 -8.49 -5.55 12.89
N THR A 30 -9.36 -6.12 12.05
CA THR A 30 -8.95 -6.78 10.80
C THR A 30 -8.34 -5.77 9.83
N TYR A 31 -8.91 -4.57 9.74
CA TYR A 31 -8.33 -3.49 8.96
C TYR A 31 -6.91 -3.13 9.43
N CYS A 32 -6.71 -2.97 10.74
CA CYS A 32 -5.39 -2.68 11.31
C CYS A 32 -4.37 -3.77 10.98
N LEU A 33 -4.75 -5.05 11.09
CA LEU A 33 -3.87 -6.16 10.75
C LEU A 33 -3.43 -6.11 9.28
N VAL A 34 -4.36 -5.87 8.36
CA VAL A 34 -4.07 -5.73 6.93
C VAL A 34 -3.19 -4.50 6.68
N PHE A 35 -3.54 -3.37 7.28
CA PHE A 35 -2.77 -2.13 7.14
C PHE A 35 -1.32 -2.29 7.58
N ASP A 36 -1.12 -2.89 8.76
CA ASP A 36 0.21 -3.08 9.33
C ASP A 36 1.03 -4.08 8.50
N TYR A 37 0.39 -5.09 7.90
CA TYR A 37 1.04 -5.98 6.94
C TYR A 37 1.49 -5.22 5.68
N LEU A 38 0.65 -4.36 5.12
CA LEU A 38 0.99 -3.57 3.92
C LEU A 38 2.12 -2.57 4.19
N GLU A 39 2.13 -1.96 5.37
CA GLU A 39 3.19 -1.04 5.78
C GLU A 39 4.53 -1.78 5.99
N LYS A 40 4.50 -2.92 6.71
CA LYS A 40 5.70 -3.74 6.93
C LYS A 40 6.27 -4.35 5.66
N SER A 41 5.41 -4.69 4.69
CA SER A 41 5.84 -5.18 3.38
C SER A 41 6.24 -4.06 2.40
N SER A 42 6.27 -2.80 2.86
CA SER A 42 6.59 -1.62 2.06
C SER A 42 5.73 -1.49 0.80
N LYS A 43 4.49 -2.01 0.84
CA LYS A 43 3.51 -1.82 -0.23
C LYS A 43 2.88 -0.44 -0.19
N ILE A 44 2.75 0.10 1.01
CA ILE A 44 2.19 1.43 1.28
C ILE A 44 3.17 2.26 2.10
N ALA A 45 3.07 3.57 1.98
CA ALA A 45 3.78 4.53 2.82
C ALA A 45 2.83 5.62 3.29
N ARG A 46 3.28 6.37 4.31
CA ARG A 46 2.58 7.56 4.81
C ARG A 46 3.39 8.81 4.48
N ASP A 47 2.72 9.84 4.00
CA ASP A 47 3.34 11.15 3.83
C ASP A 47 3.51 11.87 5.20
N LYS A 48 4.06 13.10 5.16
CA LYS A 48 4.26 13.93 6.36
C LYS A 48 2.94 14.28 7.06
N GLU A 49 1.83 14.32 6.34
CA GLU A 49 0.51 14.70 6.86
C GLU A 49 -0.33 13.49 7.32
N GLY A 50 0.18 12.28 7.06
CA GLY A 50 -0.42 11.00 7.41
C GLY A 50 -1.31 10.38 6.32
N HIS A 51 -1.31 10.90 5.09
CA HIS A 51 -2.01 10.28 3.97
C HIS A 51 -1.29 9.02 3.52
N VAL A 52 -2.07 8.03 3.12
CA VAL A 52 -1.61 6.68 2.78
C VAL A 52 -1.52 6.57 1.27
N ALA A 53 -0.33 6.26 0.77
CA ALA A 53 -0.06 6.09 -0.65
C ALA A 53 0.42 4.68 -0.97
N TRP A 54 0.03 4.17 -2.13
CA TRP A 54 0.54 2.92 -2.69
C TRP A 54 1.89 3.19 -3.37
N ILE A 55 2.93 2.46 -2.97
CA ILE A 55 4.30 2.67 -3.47
C ILE A 55 4.89 1.44 -4.19
N TRP A 56 4.18 0.31 -4.17
CA TRP A 56 4.69 -0.92 -4.78
C TRP A 56 4.41 -1.02 -6.29
N ASN A 57 5.48 -1.08 -7.08
CA ASN A 57 5.39 -1.26 -8.53
C ASN A 57 6.03 -2.59 -8.97
N PRO A 58 5.24 -3.69 -9.03
CA PRO A 58 5.78 -5.00 -9.40
C PRO A 58 6.28 -5.06 -10.85
N ALA A 59 5.69 -4.29 -11.77
CA ALA A 59 6.11 -4.27 -13.16
C ALA A 59 7.52 -3.67 -13.31
N LEU A 60 7.80 -2.59 -12.57
CA LEU A 60 9.12 -1.96 -12.54
C LEU A 60 10.18 -2.89 -11.92
N VAL A 61 9.82 -3.56 -10.82
CA VAL A 61 10.70 -4.53 -10.16
C VAL A 61 11.04 -5.69 -11.11
N GLN A 62 10.04 -6.27 -11.79
CA GLN A 62 10.27 -7.32 -12.78
C GLN A 62 11.16 -6.85 -13.94
N LYS A 63 10.97 -5.61 -14.41
CA LYS A 63 11.82 -5.02 -15.45
C LYS A 63 13.29 -5.00 -15.04
N TYR A 64 13.59 -4.54 -13.82
CA TYR A 64 14.98 -4.45 -13.35
C TYR A 64 15.57 -5.81 -12.96
N LEU A 65 14.79 -6.74 -12.42
CA LEU A 65 15.28 -8.10 -12.12
C LEU A 65 15.68 -8.89 -13.37
N LYS A 66 15.14 -8.55 -14.55
CA LYS A 66 15.51 -9.14 -15.85
C LYS A 66 16.85 -8.61 -16.37
N GLN A 67 17.38 -7.52 -15.82
CA GLN A 67 18.67 -6.92 -16.19
C GLN A 67 19.77 -7.51 -15.31
N PRO A 68 20.61 -8.45 -15.81
CA PRO A 68 21.61 -9.12 -14.99
C PRO A 68 22.64 -8.15 -14.36
N GLU A 69 22.91 -7.04 -15.03
CA GLU A 69 23.83 -5.97 -14.61
C GLU A 69 23.35 -5.21 -13.36
N LEU A 70 22.05 -5.22 -13.08
CA LEU A 70 21.47 -4.58 -11.89
C LEU A 70 21.28 -5.53 -10.72
N ARG A 71 21.59 -6.83 -10.88
CA ARG A 71 21.49 -7.80 -9.79
C ARG A 71 22.66 -7.62 -8.84
N VAL A 72 22.36 -7.26 -7.59
CA VAL A 72 23.35 -7.30 -6.51
C VAL A 72 23.73 -8.76 -6.28
N ARG A 73 25.03 -9.06 -6.35
CA ARG A 73 25.61 -10.38 -6.07
C ARG A 73 25.76 -10.62 -4.58
#